data_AF-A0A2T4BKD6-F1
#
_entry.id   AF-A0A2T4BKD6-F1
#
_cell.length_a   1.000
_cell.length_b   1.000
_cell.length_c   1.000
_cell.angle_alpha   90.00
_cell.angle_beta   90.00
_cell.angle_gamma   90.00
#
_symmetry.space_group_name_H-M   'P 1'
#
loop_
_entity.id
_entity.type
_entity.pdbx_description
1 polymer ?
#
loop_
_entity_poly.entity_id
_entity_poly.type
_entity_poly.pdbx_seq_one_letter_code
_entity_poly.pdbx_strand_id
1 'polypeptide(L)'
;MNLDAIPPELLTTIADFLPAQRDTNALARCSSRLHAILDPLLYRQNIKSSRSDALAWAAKTGNIQTVRKALSYGADPNNNHNNASSSSPPKRGDFGALRWAVAQGHLDIVRLLVERGASLGDSMLVVTAARHGFDDILSLLLDHGADVDALGYLGKTPLLFAAQEGNESTFDLLLRRGA
;
A
#
# COMPACT_ATOMS: atom_id res chain seq x y z
N MET A 1 -16.08 -1.33 -39.05
CA MET A 1 -16.89 -0.88 -37.91
C MET A 1 -16.03 0.08 -37.10
N ASN A 2 -16.39 1.37 -37.05
CA ASN A 2 -15.69 2.34 -36.20
C ASN A 2 -16.02 2.03 -34.73
N LEU A 3 -15.10 1.37 -34.04
CA LEU A 3 -15.16 1.15 -32.59
C LEU A 3 -15.30 2.47 -31.80
N ASP A 4 -15.00 3.61 -32.43
CA ASP A 4 -15.17 4.96 -31.87
C ASP A 4 -16.63 5.42 -31.71
N ALA A 5 -17.59 4.74 -32.35
CA ALA A 5 -19.01 5.09 -32.27
C ALA A 5 -19.74 4.42 -31.10
N ILE A 6 -19.08 3.53 -30.35
CA ILE A 6 -19.71 2.76 -29.28
C ILE A 6 -19.81 3.64 -28.01
N PRO A 7 -20.99 3.76 -27.38
CA PRO A 7 -21.14 4.49 -26.13
C PRO A 7 -20.33 3.83 -24.99
N PRO A 8 -19.79 4.62 -24.05
CA PRO A 8 -18.87 4.14 -23.02
C PRO A 8 -19.51 3.08 -22.10
N GLU A 9 -20.82 3.17 -21.87
CA GLU A 9 -21.58 2.23 -21.04
C GLU A 9 -21.58 0.81 -21.62
N LEU A 10 -21.78 0.68 -22.94
CA LEU A 10 -21.73 -0.62 -23.60
C LEU A 10 -20.33 -1.21 -23.57
N LEU A 11 -19.29 -0.39 -23.72
CA LEU A 11 -17.90 -0.83 -23.60
C LEU A 11 -17.58 -1.36 -22.20
N THR A 12 -18.10 -0.72 -21.14
CA THR A 12 -17.94 -1.23 -19.78
C THR A 12 -18.63 -2.57 -19.57
N THR A 13 -19.85 -2.75 -20.11
CA THR A 13 -20.55 -4.03 -20.01
C THR A 13 -19.85 -5.14 -20.80
N ILE A 14 -19.34 -4.85 -22.00
CA ILE A 14 -18.60 -5.82 -22.80
C ILE A 14 -17.32 -6.24 -22.07
N ALA A 15 -16.61 -5.29 -21.45
CA ALA A 15 -15.43 -5.55 -20.65
C ALA A 15 -15.71 -6.46 -19.45
N ASP A 16 -16.85 -6.28 -18.77
CA ASP A 16 -17.28 -7.14 -17.67
C ASP A 16 -17.64 -8.58 -18.13
N PHE A 17 -18.10 -8.74 -19.37
CA PHE A 17 -18.42 -10.04 -19.97
C PHE A 17 -17.20 -10.78 -20.56
N LEU A 18 -16.03 -10.14 -20.64
CA LEU A 18 -14.80 -10.77 -21.13
C LEU A 18 -14.12 -11.54 -19.99
N PRO A 19 -14.07 -12.89 -20.05
CA PRO A 19 -13.59 -13.71 -18.95
C PRO A 19 -12.06 -13.70 -18.80
N ALA A 20 -11.31 -13.30 -19.84
CA ALA A 20 -9.86 -13.34 -19.85
C ALA A 20 -9.24 -11.93 -19.97
N GLN A 21 -8.31 -11.63 -19.06
CA GLN A 21 -7.53 -10.37 -19.05
C GLN A 21 -6.76 -10.11 -20.36
N ARG A 22 -6.48 -11.17 -21.15
CA ARG A 22 -5.82 -11.06 -22.46
C ARG A 22 -6.68 -10.35 -23.50
N ASP A 23 -7.98 -10.59 -23.47
CA ASP A 23 -8.90 -10.08 -24.50
C ASP A 23 -9.27 -8.62 -24.20
N THR A 24 -9.42 -8.28 -22.93
CA THR A 24 -9.57 -6.87 -22.49
C THR A 24 -8.30 -6.05 -22.78
N ASN A 25 -7.10 -6.63 -22.57
CA ASN A 25 -5.83 -6.01 -22.95
C ASN A 25 -5.69 -5.83 -24.47
N ALA A 26 -6.15 -6.80 -25.27
CA ALA A 26 -6.14 -6.70 -26.72
C ALA A 26 -7.04 -5.54 -27.19
N LEU A 27 -8.24 -5.40 -26.62
CA LEU A 27 -9.17 -4.30 -26.92
C LEU A 27 -8.60 -2.92 -26.51
N ALA A 28 -7.94 -2.83 -25.36
CA ALA A 28 -7.30 -1.59 -24.93
C ALA A 28 -6.16 -1.15 -25.86
N ARG A 29 -5.49 -2.09 -26.54
CA ARG A 29 -4.42 -1.77 -27.52
C ARG A 29 -4.97 -1.29 -28.87
N CYS A 30 -6.25 -1.49 -29.15
CA CYS A 30 -6.84 -1.13 -30.44
C CYS A 30 -7.11 0.37 -30.61
N SER A 31 -7.32 1.14 -29.54
CA SER A 31 -7.44 2.60 -29.63
C SER A 31 -7.11 3.32 -28.33
N SER A 32 -6.64 4.56 -28.42
CA SER A 32 -6.32 5.42 -27.28
C SER A 32 -7.56 5.74 -26.42
N ARG A 33 -8.73 5.88 -27.05
CA ARG A 33 -10.00 6.10 -26.35
C ARG A 33 -10.45 4.86 -25.57
N LEU A 34 -10.32 3.67 -26.16
CA LEU A 34 -10.61 2.41 -25.46
C LEU A 34 -9.63 2.17 -24.33
N HIS A 35 -8.35 2.46 -24.53
CA HIS A 35 -7.35 2.41 -23.47
C HIS A 35 -7.74 3.29 -22.29
N ALA A 36 -8.14 4.55 -22.52
CA ALA A 36 -8.50 5.46 -21.43
C ALA A 36 -9.72 4.99 -20.62
N ILE A 37 -10.70 4.35 -21.27
CA ILE A 37 -11.92 3.85 -20.63
C ILE A 37 -11.66 2.51 -19.91
N LEU A 38 -10.84 1.64 -20.51
CA LEU A 38 -10.55 0.30 -19.99
C LEU A 38 -9.41 0.28 -18.97
N ASP A 39 -8.49 1.25 -18.94
CA ASP A 39 -7.33 1.29 -18.01
C ASP A 39 -7.77 1.16 -16.52
N PRO A 40 -8.81 1.86 -16.03
CA PRO A 40 -9.31 1.67 -14.67
C PRO A 40 -9.88 0.26 -14.42
N LEU A 41 -10.58 -0.32 -15.39
CA LEU A 41 -11.19 -1.66 -15.28
C LEU A 41 -10.13 -2.76 -15.36
N LEU A 42 -9.18 -2.65 -16.28
CA LEU A 42 -8.01 -3.50 -16.39
C LEU A 42 -7.22 -3.48 -15.09
N TYR A 43 -7.01 -2.29 -14.50
CA TYR A 43 -6.33 -2.18 -13.22
C TYR A 43 -7.13 -2.86 -12.10
N ARG A 44 -8.45 -2.63 -12.02
CA ARG A 44 -9.32 -3.26 -11.00
C ARG A 44 -9.35 -4.79 -11.12
N GLN A 45 -9.40 -5.31 -12.34
CA GLN A 45 -9.36 -6.75 -12.61
C GLN A 45 -7.97 -7.33 -12.34
N ASN A 46 -6.90 -6.58 -12.64
CA ASN A 46 -5.53 -6.93 -12.30
C ASN A 46 -5.29 -6.89 -10.78
N ILE A 47 -5.91 -6.00 -10.01
CA ILE A 47 -5.83 -6.05 -8.53
C ILE A 47 -6.49 -7.33 -8.00
N LYS A 48 -7.64 -7.72 -8.57
CA LYS A 48 -8.33 -8.96 -8.18
C LYS A 48 -7.54 -10.22 -8.55
N SER A 49 -6.97 -10.26 -9.77
CA SER A 49 -6.20 -11.40 -10.26
C SER A 49 -4.74 -11.43 -9.75
N SER A 50 -4.10 -10.28 -9.58
CA SER A 50 -2.73 -10.10 -9.08
C SER A 50 -2.67 -9.69 -7.60
N ARG A 51 -3.77 -9.86 -6.85
CA ARG A 51 -3.78 -9.99 -5.38
C ARG A 51 -3.03 -8.91 -4.58
N SER A 52 -3.11 -7.64 -4.99
CA SER A 52 -2.59 -6.43 -4.29
C SER A 52 -1.11 -6.03 -4.43
N ASP A 53 -0.31 -6.79 -5.18
CA ASP A 53 1.15 -6.55 -5.18
C ASP A 53 1.57 -5.23 -5.82
N ALA A 54 0.78 -4.68 -6.75
CA ALA A 54 1.15 -3.46 -7.46
C ALA A 54 1.28 -2.23 -6.54
N LEU A 55 0.38 -2.09 -5.55
CA LEU A 55 0.43 -0.99 -4.59
C LEU A 55 1.60 -1.18 -3.61
N ALA A 56 1.80 -2.40 -3.10
CA ALA A 56 2.91 -2.71 -2.21
C ALA A 56 4.27 -2.54 -2.89
N TRP A 57 4.40 -2.94 -4.15
CA TRP A 57 5.62 -2.77 -4.94
C TRP A 57 5.88 -1.30 -5.28
N ALA A 58 4.83 -0.54 -5.61
CA ALA A 58 4.92 0.90 -5.81
C ALA A 58 5.36 1.63 -4.52
N ALA A 59 4.82 1.20 -3.38
CA ALA A 59 5.20 1.70 -2.07
C ALA A 59 6.66 1.35 -1.72
N LYS A 60 7.10 0.13 -2.02
CA LYS A 60 8.49 -0.32 -1.82
C LYS A 60 9.50 0.42 -2.72
N THR A 61 9.10 0.80 -3.93
CA THR A 61 9.99 1.46 -4.90
C THR A 61 9.98 2.99 -4.79
N GLY A 62 9.12 3.56 -3.94
CA GLY A 62 9.03 5.02 -3.77
C GLY A 62 8.25 5.74 -4.86
N ASN A 63 7.53 5.03 -5.73
CA ASN A 63 6.85 5.65 -6.87
C ASN A 63 5.45 6.17 -6.48
N ILE A 64 5.43 7.41 -6.01
CA ILE A 64 4.20 8.11 -5.58
C ILE A 64 3.15 8.23 -6.70
N GLN A 65 3.56 8.38 -7.96
CA GLN A 65 2.61 8.53 -9.06
C GLN A 65 1.85 7.24 -9.31
N THR A 66 2.55 6.09 -9.25
CA THR A 66 1.89 4.79 -9.33
C THR A 66 1.02 4.49 -8.12
N VAL A 67 1.41 4.92 -6.92
CA VAL A 67 0.58 4.80 -5.71
C VAL A 67 -0.70 5.63 -5.85
N ARG A 68 -0.60 6.89 -6.28
CA ARG A 68 -1.76 7.76 -6.52
C ARG A 68 -2.70 7.18 -7.57
N LYS A 69 -2.13 6.69 -8.67
CA LYS A 69 -2.88 6.05 -9.75
C LYS A 69 -3.59 4.79 -9.25
N ALA A 70 -2.88 3.94 -8.52
CA ALA A 70 -3.43 2.73 -7.91
C ALA A 70 -4.63 3.04 -7.00
N LEU A 71 -4.49 4.05 -6.13
CA LEU A 71 -5.55 4.44 -5.21
C LEU A 71 -6.72 5.14 -5.92
N SER A 72 -6.48 5.88 -7.01
CA SER A 72 -7.56 6.44 -7.85
C SER A 72 -8.39 5.36 -8.55
N TYR A 73 -7.78 4.21 -8.81
CA TYR A 73 -8.46 3.05 -9.39
C TYR A 73 -9.13 2.14 -8.36
N GLY A 74 -9.17 2.56 -7.08
CA GLY A 74 -9.82 1.84 -6.00
C GLY A 74 -9.00 0.67 -5.47
N ALA A 75 -7.67 0.76 -5.50
CA ALA A 75 -6.83 -0.17 -4.75
C ALA A 75 -7.08 -0.01 -3.24
N ASP A 76 -7.35 -1.11 -2.55
CA ASP A 76 -7.49 -1.11 -1.10
C ASP A 76 -6.10 -0.96 -0.44
N PRO A 77 -5.86 0.08 0.38
CA PRO A 77 -4.56 0.30 1.03
C PRO A 77 -4.24 -0.77 2.09
N ASN A 78 -5.26 -1.50 2.55
CA ASN A 78 -5.18 -2.51 3.60
C ASN A 78 -5.16 -3.94 3.07
N ASN A 79 -5.13 -4.13 1.75
CA ASN A 79 -5.06 -5.47 1.20
C ASN A 79 -3.72 -6.09 1.61
N ASN A 80 -3.79 -7.10 2.46
CA ASN A 80 -2.67 -7.92 2.86
C ASN A 80 -2.77 -9.24 2.09
N HIS A 81 -1.63 -9.89 1.83
CA HIS A 81 -1.58 -11.18 1.12
C HIS A 81 -2.22 -12.34 1.94
N ASN A 82 -3.07 -12.04 2.91
CA ASN A 82 -3.70 -13.04 3.78
C ASN A 82 -4.76 -13.78 2.96
N ASN A 83 -4.33 -14.82 2.24
CA ASN A 83 -5.22 -15.92 1.97
C ASN A 83 -5.74 -16.42 3.33
N ALA A 84 -7.02 -16.21 3.59
CA ALA A 84 -7.76 -16.75 4.72
C ALA A 84 -7.79 -18.30 4.77
N SER A 85 -6.85 -18.99 4.11
CA SER A 85 -6.84 -20.44 3.92
C SER A 85 -5.53 -21.12 4.31
N SER A 86 -4.56 -20.42 4.92
CA SER A 86 -3.42 -21.11 5.54
C SER A 86 -3.25 -20.63 6.97
N SER A 87 -3.54 -21.54 7.90
CA SER A 87 -3.14 -21.56 9.32
C SER A 87 -1.62 -21.55 9.53
N SER A 88 -0.89 -20.89 8.64
CA SER A 88 0.57 -20.76 8.65
C SER A 88 0.91 -19.36 9.12
N PRO A 89 2.00 -19.19 9.90
CA PRO A 89 2.43 -17.86 10.34
C PRO A 89 2.65 -16.94 9.12
N PRO A 90 2.37 -15.63 9.27
CA PRO A 90 2.57 -14.67 8.17
C PRO A 90 3.99 -14.81 7.64
N LYS A 91 4.12 -15.08 6.34
CA LYS A 91 5.42 -15.19 5.67
C LYS A 91 6.08 -13.80 5.71
N ARG A 92 7.42 -13.76 5.60
CA ARG A 92 8.27 -12.54 5.58
C ARG A 92 7.97 -11.55 4.41
N GLY A 93 6.81 -11.64 3.77
CA GLY A 93 6.35 -10.75 2.70
C GLY A 93 4.87 -10.37 2.78
N ASP A 94 4.14 -10.83 3.81
CA ASP A 94 2.69 -10.55 4.00
C ASP A 94 2.48 -9.16 4.63
N PHE A 95 3.18 -8.16 4.10
CA PHE A 95 3.22 -6.80 4.64
C PHE A 95 2.35 -5.88 3.77
N GLY A 96 1.43 -5.15 4.40
CA GLY A 96 0.63 -4.14 3.71
C GLY A 96 1.51 -3.05 3.07
N ALA A 97 0.98 -2.37 2.07
CA ALA A 97 1.72 -1.33 1.32
C ALA A 97 2.33 -0.25 2.24
N LEU A 98 1.62 0.11 3.31
CA LEU A 98 2.09 1.07 4.30
C LEU A 98 3.40 0.63 4.97
N ARG A 99 3.51 -0.66 5.32
CA ARG A 99 4.72 -1.18 5.97
C ARG A 99 5.94 -1.14 5.06
N TRP A 100 5.76 -1.41 3.77
CA TRP A 100 6.84 -1.24 2.79
C TRP A 100 7.26 0.23 2.67
N ALA A 101 6.30 1.15 2.64
CA ALA A 101 6.61 2.59 2.60
C ALA A 101 7.40 3.04 3.85
N VAL A 102 7.00 2.60 5.04
CA VAL A 102 7.70 2.91 6.30
C VAL A 102 9.08 2.27 6.33
N ALA A 103 9.22 1.01 5.92
CA ALA A 103 10.50 0.31 5.90
C ALA A 103 11.54 0.97 4.97
N GLN A 104 11.09 1.66 3.93
CA GLN A 104 11.95 2.38 2.97
C GLN A 104 12.07 3.88 3.26
N GLY A 105 11.35 4.41 4.25
CA GLY A 105 11.42 5.83 4.61
C GLY A 105 10.65 6.78 3.68
N HIS A 106 9.66 6.28 2.93
CA HIS A 106 8.93 7.10 1.96
C HIS A 106 7.79 7.91 2.61
N LEU A 107 8.14 9.03 3.25
CA LEU A 107 7.22 9.92 3.96
C LEU A 107 5.96 10.29 3.17
N ASP A 108 6.12 10.70 1.91
CA ASP A 108 4.99 11.16 1.08
C ASP A 108 3.99 10.03 0.78
N ILE A 109 4.49 8.80 0.61
CA ILE A 109 3.64 7.62 0.38
C ILE A 109 2.94 7.23 1.67
N VAL A 110 3.62 7.30 2.81
CA VAL A 110 3.02 7.07 4.13
C VAL A 110 1.87 8.04 4.37
N ARG A 111 2.09 9.35 4.19
CA ARG A 111 1.04 10.38 4.32
C ARG A 111 -0.17 10.06 3.45
N LEU A 112 0.07 9.79 2.18
CA LEU A 112 -1.00 9.52 1.22
C LEU A 112 -1.78 8.24 1.59
N LEU A 113 -1.11 7.18 2.03
CA LEU A 113 -1.78 5.95 2.46
C LEU A 113 -2.60 6.16 3.73
N VAL A 114 -2.08 6.92 4.71
CA VAL A 114 -2.78 7.23 5.95
C VAL A 114 -4.02 8.10 5.69
N GLU A 115 -3.92 9.11 4.83
CA GLU A 115 -5.07 9.91 4.36
C GLU A 115 -6.16 9.07 3.70
N ARG A 116 -5.79 7.95 3.08
CA ARG A 116 -6.72 7.01 2.43
C ARG A 116 -7.24 5.92 3.36
N GLY A 117 -7.01 6.04 4.66
CA GLY A 117 -7.52 5.09 5.67
C GLY A 117 -6.71 3.80 5.78
N ALA A 118 -5.40 3.87 5.52
CA ALA A 118 -4.52 2.73 5.79
C ALA A 118 -4.55 2.36 7.28
N SER A 119 -4.63 1.06 7.58
CA SER A 119 -4.70 0.53 8.94
C SER A 119 -3.35 0.68 9.64
N LEU A 120 -3.35 1.38 10.77
CA LEU A 120 -2.17 1.60 11.62
C LEU A 120 -1.98 0.53 12.70
N GLY A 121 -2.83 -0.50 12.72
CA GLY A 121 -2.80 -1.55 13.74
C GLY A 121 -1.64 -2.54 13.64
N ASP A 122 -0.71 -2.40 12.68
CA ASP A 122 0.51 -3.21 12.65
C ASP A 122 1.54 -2.61 13.61
N SER A 123 1.74 -3.28 14.75
CA SER A 123 2.71 -2.90 15.79
C SER A 123 4.12 -2.72 15.22
N MET A 124 4.44 -3.40 14.12
CA MET A 124 5.77 -3.27 13.53
C MET A 124 6.00 -1.94 12.81
N LEU A 125 4.96 -1.15 12.50
CA LEU A 125 5.14 0.14 11.81
C LEU A 125 5.99 1.10 12.65
N VAL A 126 5.62 1.27 13.91
CA VAL A 126 6.32 2.14 14.88
C VAL A 126 7.72 1.60 15.17
N VAL A 127 7.84 0.29 15.38
CA VAL A 127 9.13 -0.39 15.59
C VAL A 127 10.09 -0.18 14.41
N THR A 128 9.58 -0.30 13.18
CA THR A 128 10.40 -0.14 11.98
C THR A 128 10.83 1.32 11.81
N ALA A 129 9.93 2.28 12.02
CA ALA A 129 10.25 3.71 11.96
C ALA A 129 11.31 4.09 13.02
N ALA A 130 11.14 3.62 14.26
CA ALA A 130 12.08 3.89 15.36
C ALA A 130 13.47 3.26 15.12
N ARG A 131 13.51 2.01 14.65
CA ARG A 131 14.78 1.34 14.31
C ARG A 131 15.56 2.08 13.23
N HIS A 132 14.87 2.63 12.22
CA HIS A 132 15.53 3.33 11.12
C HIS A 132 15.79 4.82 11.38
N GLY A 133 15.30 5.38 12.51
CA GLY A 133 15.52 6.80 12.79
C GLY A 133 14.57 7.74 12.05
N PHE A 134 13.42 7.26 11.56
CA PHE A 134 12.50 8.05 10.74
C PHE A 134 11.56 8.91 11.59
N ASP A 135 12.09 9.96 12.23
CA ASP A 135 11.37 10.87 13.13
C ASP A 135 10.07 11.44 12.55
N ASP A 136 10.10 11.85 11.27
CA ASP A 136 8.93 12.42 10.59
C ASP A 136 7.82 11.38 10.38
N ILE A 137 8.20 10.15 10.01
CA ILE A 137 7.26 9.05 9.81
C ILE A 137 6.69 8.61 11.14
N LEU A 138 7.55 8.51 12.16
CA LEU A 138 7.17 8.17 13.52
C LEU A 138 6.16 9.18 14.07
N SER A 139 6.43 10.47 13.94
CA SER A 139 5.50 11.54 14.36
C SER A 139 4.13 11.38 13.70
N LEU A 140 4.09 11.18 12.38
CA LEU A 140 2.83 10.98 11.67
C LEU A 140 2.08 9.73 12.15
N LEU A 141 2.77 8.60 12.33
CA LEU A 141 2.13 7.38 12.80
C LEU A 141 1.52 7.58 14.19
N LEU A 142 2.25 8.24 15.10
CA LEU A 142 1.79 8.54 16.46
C LEU A 142 0.64 9.55 16.47
N ASP A 143 0.68 10.58 15.62
CA ASP A 143 -0.40 11.58 15.49
C ASP A 143 -1.72 10.95 15.01
N HIS A 144 -1.62 9.88 14.22
CA HIS A 144 -2.78 9.12 13.75
C HIS A 144 -3.17 7.95 14.69
N GLY A 145 -2.60 7.88 15.90
CA GLY A 145 -3.00 6.95 16.95
C GLY A 145 -2.33 5.57 16.88
N ALA A 146 -1.16 5.46 16.26
CA ALA A 146 -0.35 4.25 16.39
C ALA A 146 0.13 4.06 17.83
N ASP A 147 0.25 2.81 18.25
CA ASP A 147 0.70 2.44 19.58
C ASP A 147 2.20 2.73 19.77
N VAL A 148 2.52 3.59 20.74
CA VAL A 148 3.90 3.98 21.08
C VAL A 148 4.67 2.81 21.70
N ASP A 149 3.97 1.91 22.41
CA ASP A 149 4.55 0.76 23.12
C ASP A 149 4.46 -0.54 22.31
N ALA A 150 4.26 -0.40 21.01
CA ALA A 150 4.10 -1.50 20.08
C ALA A 150 5.23 -2.54 20.21
N LEU A 151 4.86 -3.77 20.57
CA LEU A 151 5.82 -4.87 20.72
C LEU A 151 6.28 -5.38 19.34
N GLY A 152 7.59 -5.30 19.10
CA GLY A 152 8.23 -5.77 17.89
C GLY A 152 8.57 -7.25 17.88
N TYR A 153 9.32 -7.69 16.86
CA TYR A 153 9.89 -9.04 16.85
C TYR A 153 10.82 -9.16 18.07
N LEU A 154 10.62 -10.18 18.90
CA LEU A 154 11.30 -10.39 20.21
C LEU A 154 10.69 -9.66 21.41
N GLY A 155 9.50 -9.05 21.30
CA GLY A 155 8.84 -8.38 22.44
C GLY A 155 9.61 -7.14 22.91
N LYS A 156 10.44 -6.57 22.05
CA LYS A 156 11.18 -5.33 22.29
C LYS A 156 10.28 -4.13 21.95
N THR A 157 10.34 -3.10 22.78
CA THR A 157 9.64 -1.82 22.54
C THR A 157 10.38 -0.98 21.49
N PRO A 158 9.70 -0.03 20.81
CA PRO A 158 10.33 0.85 19.84
C PRO A 158 11.47 1.66 20.44
N LEU A 159 11.34 2.06 21.71
CA LEU A 159 12.36 2.77 22.48
C LEU A 159 13.66 1.98 22.63
N LEU A 160 13.58 0.67 22.87
CA LEU A 160 14.76 -0.19 22.93
C LEU A 160 15.45 -0.31 21.57
N PHE A 161 14.69 -0.33 20.46
CA PHE A 161 15.29 -0.33 19.12
C PHE A 161 15.97 1.00 18.80
N ALA A 162 15.35 2.13 19.13
CA ALA A 162 15.97 3.45 18.97
C ALA A 162 17.29 3.54 19.75
N ALA A 163 17.31 3.04 21.00
CA ALA A 163 18.51 3.00 21.82
C ALA A 163 19.58 2.04 21.26
N GLN A 164 19.19 0.87 20.74
CA GLN A 164 20.12 -0.11 20.17
C GLN A 164 20.83 0.42 18.93
N GLU A 165 20.12 1.17 18.08
CA GLU A 165 20.66 1.75 16.85
C GLU A 165 21.34 3.11 17.09
N GLY A 166 21.22 3.69 18.29
CA GLY A 166 21.84 4.97 18.66
C GLY A 166 21.12 6.20 18.10
N ASN A 167 19.83 6.08 17.77
CA ASN A 167 19.04 7.17 17.22
C ASN A 167 18.51 8.08 18.33
N GLU A 168 19.35 8.98 18.85
CA GLU A 168 19.02 9.91 19.94
C GLU A 168 17.76 10.75 19.66
N SER A 169 17.61 11.26 18.42
CA SER A 169 16.43 12.04 18.03
C SER A 169 15.12 11.26 18.17
N THR A 170 15.06 10.02 17.63
CA THR A 170 13.88 9.16 17.79
C THR A 170 13.64 8.79 19.24
N PHE A 171 14.70 8.61 20.02
CA PHE A 171 14.61 8.24 21.42
C PHE A 171 13.97 9.36 22.23
N ASP A 172 14.42 10.60 22.05
CA ASP A 172 13.83 11.79 22.65
C ASP A 172 12.38 12.00 22.20
N LEU A 173 12.07 11.72 20.93
CA LEU A 173 10.72 11.83 20.38
C LEU A 173 9.77 10.83 21.05
N LEU A 174 10.17 9.56 21.17
CA LEU A 174 9.40 8.51 21.84
C LEU A 174 9.18 8.87 23.33
N LEU A 175 10.20 9.34 24.03
CA LEU A 175 10.07 9.79 25.42
C LEU A 175 9.10 10.97 25.57
N ARG A 176 9.15 11.96 24.68
CA ARG A 176 8.21 13.09 24.67
C ARG A 176 6.76 12.66 24.43
N ARG A 177 6.56 11.53 23.75
CA ARG A 177 5.24 10.94 23.45
C ARG A 177 4.78 9.94 24.51
N GLY A 178 5.59 9.66 25.54
CA GLY A 178 5.22 8.83 26.69
C GLY A 178 5.52 7.34 26.57
N ALA A 179 6.50 6.96 25.72
CA ALA A 179 7.05 5.60 25.63
C ALA A 179 7.84 5.16 26.89
#